data_AF-A0A6A5YII5-F1
#
_entry.id   AF-A0A6A5YII5-F1
#
_cell.length_a   1.000
_cell.length_b   1.000
_cell.length_c   1.000
_cell.angle_alpha   90.00
_cell.angle_beta   90.00
_cell.angle_gamma   90.00
#
_symmetry.space_group_name_H-M   'P 1'
#
loop_
_entity.id
_entity.type
_entity.pdbx_description
1 polymer ?
#
loop_
_entity_poly.entity_id
_entity_poly.type
_entity_poly.pdbx_seq_one_letter_code
_entity_poly.pdbx_strand_id
1 'polypeptide(L)'
;MGINTTTAYTSFYHSPTEQRKKKFWDPTTVLDIINPSRGCLTCVGYAPTCGRRCRNPINQSNRTSAFQLLDDLSYIDVSTEDIKPKLNKLAQLTLCLRYHQNQRSDMVEQWSRKIHQTSQTWSMSSSDATIDREQLLDQMQELKERLARLQKQVDDANQFTFTTPAGQRYRTHPNPQPALEDQAKKRREQEARQATERERQQQARETRAREEKEEKRREEQQRREEEAAKVRQAREAREREEVEEKKREETRRREEQEAENRKAREREEFNERVRQRAERAKKDHERKAKEQAENEREEWDKVWLQYVLRWDELKKQDVKATSLELRELIPWPVKSGSWRGVSGPAVEEFFRQGPSPDTTAEKLFQFMKMECLRWHADRIPRMFGVLKDEKLGGLFNIVAQVAIKLRAEAAERRER
;
A
#
# COMPACT_ATOMS: atom_id res chain seq x y z
N MET A 1 51.80 -4.71 -11.55
CA MET A 1 52.22 -5.85 -10.72
C MET A 1 51.28 -5.89 -9.52
N GLY A 2 50.31 -6.81 -9.52
CA GLY A 2 49.22 -6.86 -8.55
C GLY A 2 49.61 -7.65 -7.30
N ILE A 3 49.36 -7.07 -6.14
CA ILE A 3 49.67 -7.66 -4.83
C ILE A 3 48.38 -8.31 -4.32
N ASN A 4 48.35 -9.65 -4.35
CA ASN A 4 47.28 -10.46 -3.78
C ASN A 4 47.39 -10.44 -2.26
N THR A 5 46.38 -9.90 -1.57
CA THR A 5 46.23 -10.02 -0.12
C THR A 5 45.13 -11.05 0.16
N THR A 6 45.57 -12.27 0.47
CA THR A 6 44.69 -13.38 0.87
C THR A 6 44.52 -13.33 2.38
N THR A 7 43.45 -12.69 2.86
CA THR A 7 43.10 -12.66 4.28
C THR A 7 42.35 -13.95 4.62
N ALA A 8 43.03 -14.90 5.26
CA ALA A 8 42.42 -16.09 5.83
C ALA A 8 41.62 -15.70 7.08
N TYR A 9 40.30 -15.64 6.95
CA TYR A 9 39.38 -15.45 8.07
C TYR A 9 39.09 -16.81 8.72
N THR A 10 39.74 -17.05 9.85
CA THR A 10 39.49 -18.22 10.72
C THR A 10 38.11 -18.09 11.36
N SER A 11 37.13 -18.81 10.80
CA SER A 11 35.81 -19.02 11.40
C SER A 11 35.92 -20.03 12.55
N PHE A 12 35.96 -19.50 13.78
CA PHE A 12 36.05 -20.27 15.01
C PHE A 12 34.84 -19.99 15.91
N TYR A 13 33.64 -20.39 15.47
CA TYR A 13 32.46 -20.59 16.33
C TYR A 13 31.56 -21.68 15.72
N HIS A 14 31.90 -22.95 15.94
CA HIS A 14 30.89 -24.00 15.95
C HIS A 14 30.26 -24.00 17.33
N SER A 15 29.16 -23.26 17.46
CA SER A 15 28.29 -23.33 18.62
C SER A 15 27.59 -24.70 18.70
N PRO A 16 27.22 -25.15 19.91
CA PRO A 16 26.71 -26.49 20.18
C PRO A 16 25.42 -26.76 19.41
N THR A 17 25.27 -28.00 18.93
CA THR A 17 24.09 -28.58 18.29
C THR A 17 22.77 -27.97 18.77
N GLU A 18 22.27 -26.98 18.03
CA GLU A 18 20.90 -26.50 18.14
C GLU A 18 19.99 -27.71 17.93
N GLN A 19 19.28 -28.10 18.98
CA GLN A 19 18.08 -28.91 18.83
C GLN A 19 17.17 -28.16 17.86
N ARG A 20 17.15 -28.60 16.59
CA ARG A 20 16.32 -28.01 15.55
C ARG A 20 14.88 -28.06 16.03
N LYS A 21 14.39 -26.93 16.53
CA LYS A 21 13.01 -26.79 16.96
C LYS A 21 12.12 -27.23 15.81
N LYS A 22 11.12 -28.06 16.08
CA LYS A 22 10.21 -28.52 15.04
C LYS A 22 9.40 -27.31 14.56
N LYS A 23 9.42 -27.05 13.26
CA LYS A 23 8.54 -26.04 12.66
C LYS A 23 7.09 -26.53 12.77
N PHE A 24 6.20 -25.70 13.27
CA PHE A 24 4.79 -26.01 13.42
C PHE A 24 4.05 -25.90 12.09
N TRP A 25 4.44 -24.93 11.26
CA TRP A 25 3.80 -24.67 9.96
C TRP A 25 4.74 -23.93 9.00
N ASP A 26 4.38 -23.90 7.72
CA ASP A 26 5.07 -23.09 6.70
C ASP A 26 4.30 -21.78 6.42
N PRO A 27 4.72 -20.65 7.01
CA PRO A 27 4.05 -19.37 6.83
C PRO A 27 4.20 -18.83 5.41
N THR A 28 5.22 -19.24 4.66
CA THR A 28 5.39 -18.76 3.28
C THR A 28 4.25 -19.26 2.39
N THR A 29 3.91 -20.55 2.55
CA THR A 29 2.85 -21.21 1.80
C THR A 29 1.47 -20.78 2.30
N VAL A 30 1.23 -20.85 3.62
CA VAL A 30 -0.09 -20.54 4.20
C VAL A 30 -0.51 -19.09 3.95
N LEU A 31 0.45 -18.15 4.02
CA LEU A 31 0.17 -16.73 3.81
C LEU A 31 0.21 -16.29 2.33
N ASP A 32 0.57 -17.20 1.41
CA ASP A 32 0.73 -16.93 -0.02
C ASP A 32 1.69 -15.74 -0.29
N ILE A 33 2.85 -15.77 0.37
CA ILE A 33 3.78 -14.64 0.37
C ILE A 33 4.58 -14.57 -0.94
N ILE A 34 4.86 -15.70 -1.56
CA ILE A 34 5.54 -15.75 -2.87
C ILE A 34 4.55 -15.48 -3.98
N ASN A 35 4.87 -14.56 -4.88
CA ASN A 35 4.01 -14.27 -6.02
C ASN A 35 4.13 -15.39 -7.06
N PRO A 36 3.07 -16.16 -7.36
CA PRO A 36 3.15 -17.29 -8.30
C PRO A 36 3.52 -16.86 -9.71
N SER A 37 3.16 -15.64 -10.15
CA SER A 37 3.54 -15.12 -11.47
C SER A 37 5.03 -14.80 -11.62
N ARG A 38 5.77 -14.70 -10.52
CA ARG A 38 7.18 -14.26 -10.51
C ARG A 38 8.13 -15.27 -9.87
N GLY A 39 7.60 -16.20 -9.07
CA GLY A 39 8.41 -17.13 -8.27
C GLY A 39 9.25 -16.44 -7.17
N CYS A 40 8.94 -15.18 -6.83
CA CYS A 40 9.68 -14.43 -5.83
C CYS A 40 8.77 -13.50 -5.01
N LEU A 41 9.31 -12.98 -3.89
CA LEU A 41 8.62 -12.04 -3.03
C LEU A 41 8.47 -10.66 -3.71
N THR A 42 7.25 -10.34 -4.15
CA THR A 42 6.84 -8.99 -4.56
C THR A 42 5.83 -8.44 -3.57
N CYS A 43 5.42 -7.18 -3.77
CA CYS A 43 4.37 -6.56 -2.98
C CYS A 43 3.12 -7.47 -2.84
N VAL A 44 2.68 -7.72 -1.60
CA VAL A 44 1.50 -8.56 -1.31
C VAL A 44 0.18 -7.85 -1.62
N GLY A 45 0.19 -6.52 -1.67
CA GLY A 45 -0.99 -5.70 -1.91
C GLY A 45 -1.62 -5.90 -3.29
N TYR A 46 -2.93 -5.67 -3.36
CA TYR A 46 -3.74 -5.71 -4.57
C TYR A 46 -3.70 -4.36 -5.30
N ALA A 47 -3.49 -4.37 -6.61
CA ALA A 47 -3.48 -3.17 -7.44
C ALA A 47 -4.81 -3.09 -8.23
N PRO A 48 -5.80 -2.27 -7.80
CA PRO A 48 -7.13 -2.25 -8.41
C PRO A 48 -7.11 -1.87 -9.89
N THR A 49 -6.24 -0.94 -10.27
CA THR A 49 -6.06 -0.49 -11.66
C THR A 49 -5.58 -1.59 -12.61
N CYS A 50 -5.00 -2.67 -12.08
CA CYS A 50 -4.53 -3.80 -12.87
C CYS A 50 -5.35 -5.07 -12.62
N GLY A 51 -6.33 -5.05 -11.72
CA GLY A 51 -7.14 -6.23 -11.36
C GLY A 51 -6.32 -7.41 -10.82
N ARG A 52 -5.14 -7.17 -10.21
CA ARG A 52 -4.23 -8.25 -9.79
C ARG A 52 -3.32 -7.85 -8.63
N ARG A 53 -2.61 -8.84 -8.08
CA ARG A 53 -1.53 -8.63 -7.11
C ARG A 53 -0.42 -7.73 -7.69
N CYS A 54 0.10 -6.84 -6.86
CA CYS A 54 1.17 -5.94 -7.22
C CYS A 54 2.45 -6.72 -7.56
N ARG A 55 3.13 -6.33 -8.64
CA ARG A 55 4.38 -6.94 -9.11
C ARG A 55 5.62 -6.11 -8.77
N ASN A 56 5.45 -5.02 -8.02
CA ASN A 56 6.56 -4.16 -7.66
C ASN A 56 7.50 -4.90 -6.69
N PRO A 57 8.82 -4.96 -6.96
CA PRO A 57 9.77 -5.56 -6.02
C PRO A 57 9.78 -4.79 -4.71
N ILE A 58 10.05 -5.53 -3.63
CA ILE A 58 10.26 -4.97 -2.29
C ILE A 58 11.76 -4.71 -2.10
N ASN A 59 12.10 -3.66 -1.34
CA ASN A 59 13.49 -3.34 -0.97
C ASN A 59 14.20 -4.58 -0.41
N GLN A 60 15.46 -4.81 -0.81
CA GLN A 60 16.25 -5.96 -0.36
C GLN A 60 16.31 -6.11 1.17
N SER A 61 16.52 -5.02 1.91
CA SER A 61 16.55 -5.04 3.38
C SER A 61 15.21 -5.51 3.97
N ASN A 62 14.10 -5.03 3.41
CA ASN A 62 12.76 -5.48 3.81
C ASN A 62 12.51 -6.95 3.46
N ARG A 63 13.00 -7.43 2.31
CA ARG A 63 12.89 -8.85 1.93
C ARG A 63 13.64 -9.74 2.92
N THR A 64 14.88 -9.41 3.26
CA THR A 64 15.66 -10.15 4.26
C THR A 64 14.94 -10.17 5.61
N SER A 65 14.48 -9.01 6.08
CA SER A 65 13.74 -8.89 7.35
C SER A 65 12.42 -9.69 7.33
N ALA A 66 11.73 -9.71 6.19
CA ALA A 66 10.50 -10.48 6.03
C ALA A 66 10.75 -11.99 6.09
N PHE A 67 11.82 -12.49 5.46
CA PHE A 67 12.18 -13.91 5.53
C PHE A 67 12.60 -14.35 6.93
N GLN A 68 13.35 -13.53 7.66
CA GLN A 68 13.67 -13.80 9.07
C GLN A 68 12.39 -13.90 9.90
N LEU A 69 11.46 -12.94 9.74
CA LEU A 69 10.20 -12.94 10.46
C LEU A 69 9.30 -14.13 10.09
N LEU A 70 9.32 -14.59 8.83
CA LEU A 70 8.64 -15.82 8.41
C LEU A 70 9.26 -17.06 9.06
N ASP A 71 10.58 -17.13 9.16
CA ASP A 71 11.23 -18.24 9.86
C ASP A 71 10.83 -18.24 11.34
N ASP A 72 10.85 -17.09 12.01
CA ASP A 72 10.39 -16.95 13.40
C ASP A 72 8.93 -17.40 13.57
N LEU A 73 8.04 -16.99 12.65
CA LEU A 73 6.62 -17.37 12.65
C LEU A 73 6.43 -18.89 12.53
N SER A 74 7.33 -19.59 11.84
CA SER A 74 7.24 -21.05 11.66
C SER A 74 7.40 -21.84 12.97
N TYR A 75 7.95 -21.23 14.01
CA TYR A 75 8.15 -21.83 15.34
C TYR A 75 7.11 -21.41 16.37
N ILE A 76 6.13 -20.58 16.00
CA ILE A 76 5.08 -20.11 16.91
C ILE A 76 3.87 -21.02 16.79
N ASP A 77 3.36 -21.47 17.95
CA ASP A 77 2.08 -22.16 18.04
C ASP A 77 0.94 -21.14 18.00
N VAL A 78 0.26 -21.11 16.87
CA VAL A 78 -0.82 -20.17 16.58
C VAL A 78 -2.04 -20.33 17.51
N SER A 79 -2.16 -21.46 18.21
CA SER A 79 -3.26 -21.66 19.17
C SER A 79 -3.04 -20.93 20.50
N THR A 80 -1.81 -20.54 20.83
CA THR A 80 -1.44 -20.04 22.16
C THR A 80 -0.97 -18.59 22.17
N GLU A 81 -0.33 -18.12 21.10
CA GLU A 81 0.33 -16.80 21.07
C GLU A 81 -0.41 -15.81 20.15
N ASP A 82 -0.51 -14.54 20.57
CA ASP A 82 -1.06 -13.48 19.71
C ASP A 82 -0.08 -13.14 18.57
N ILE A 83 -0.38 -13.66 17.39
CA ILE A 83 0.45 -13.52 16.20
C ILE A 83 0.22 -12.19 15.47
N LYS A 84 -0.85 -11.44 15.79
CA LYS A 84 -1.25 -10.23 15.04
C LYS A 84 -0.16 -9.15 14.96
N PRO A 85 0.61 -8.84 16.03
CA PRO A 85 1.68 -7.85 15.95
C PRO A 85 2.78 -8.25 14.95
N LYS A 86 3.13 -9.54 14.90
CA LYS A 86 4.12 -10.08 13.94
C LYS A 86 3.58 -10.04 12.52
N LEU A 87 2.32 -10.40 12.30
CA LEU A 87 1.66 -10.25 10.99
C LEU A 87 1.61 -8.78 10.55
N ASN A 88 1.33 -7.85 11.46
CA ASN A 88 1.31 -6.43 11.16
C ASN A 88 2.69 -5.91 10.75
N LYS A 89 3.76 -6.37 11.41
CA LYS A 89 5.13 -6.07 11.00
C LYS A 89 5.47 -6.67 9.64
N LEU A 90 5.08 -7.93 9.39
CA LEU A 90 5.27 -8.60 8.10
C LEU A 90 4.57 -7.85 6.96
N ALA A 91 3.34 -7.37 7.17
CA ALA A 91 2.59 -6.60 6.18
C ALA A 91 3.31 -5.31 5.79
N GLN A 92 3.87 -4.57 6.75
CA GLN A 92 4.65 -3.36 6.45
C GLN A 92 5.92 -3.65 5.64
N LEU A 93 6.60 -4.75 5.93
CA LEU A 93 7.81 -5.14 5.21
C LEU A 93 7.49 -5.59 3.78
N THR A 94 6.35 -6.24 3.57
CA THR A 94 5.98 -6.88 2.29
C THR A 94 5.06 -6.05 1.40
N LEU A 95 4.55 -4.90 1.86
CA LEU A 95 3.82 -3.92 1.04
C LEU A 95 4.78 -2.89 0.46
N CYS A 96 4.58 -2.48 -0.80
CA CYS A 96 5.44 -1.46 -1.39
C CYS A 96 5.16 -0.09 -0.76
N LEU A 97 6.23 0.62 -0.38
CA LEU A 97 6.16 1.88 0.36
C LEU A 97 5.32 2.96 -0.34
N ARG A 98 5.32 2.97 -1.68
CA ARG A 98 4.73 4.06 -2.47
C ARG A 98 3.22 3.95 -2.65
N TYR A 99 2.66 2.75 -2.70
CA TYR A 99 1.29 2.58 -3.21
C TYR A 99 0.34 1.79 -2.30
N HIS A 100 0.84 0.80 -1.53
CA HIS A 100 -0.05 -0.17 -0.87
C HIS A 100 0.13 -0.25 0.65
N GLN A 101 0.83 0.70 1.28
CA GLN A 101 0.99 0.70 2.75
C GLN A 101 -0.33 0.86 3.51
N ASN A 102 -1.36 1.44 2.89
CA ASN A 102 -2.71 1.53 3.44
C ASN A 102 -3.46 0.19 3.51
N GLN A 103 -3.05 -0.83 2.74
CA GLN A 103 -3.67 -2.17 2.77
C GLN A 103 -3.15 -3.04 3.92
N ARG A 104 -2.33 -2.48 4.82
CA ARG A 104 -1.67 -3.23 5.88
C ARG A 104 -2.65 -3.97 6.79
N SER A 105 -3.70 -3.29 7.25
CA SER A 105 -4.70 -3.89 8.14
C SER A 105 -5.47 -5.01 7.44
N ASP A 106 -5.90 -4.78 6.20
CA ASP A 106 -6.62 -5.77 5.38
C ASP A 106 -5.80 -7.04 5.16
N MET A 107 -4.49 -6.90 4.91
CA MET A 107 -3.58 -8.04 4.76
C MET A 107 -3.46 -8.84 6.06
N VAL A 108 -3.38 -8.17 7.21
CA VAL A 108 -3.31 -8.84 8.53
C VAL A 108 -4.60 -9.62 8.80
N GLU A 109 -5.77 -9.05 8.49
CA GLU A 109 -7.05 -9.74 8.65
C GLU A 109 -7.20 -10.93 7.70
N GLN A 110 -6.78 -10.78 6.44
CA GLN A 110 -6.78 -11.86 5.47
C GLN A 110 -5.87 -13.01 5.92
N TRP A 111 -4.66 -12.71 6.36
CA TRP A 111 -3.71 -13.70 6.86
C TRP A 111 -4.19 -14.37 8.14
N SER A 112 -4.77 -13.61 9.07
CA SER A 112 -5.36 -14.17 10.28
C SER A 112 -6.45 -15.18 9.92
N ARG A 113 -7.36 -14.85 8.98
CA ARG A 113 -8.38 -15.81 8.50
C ARG A 113 -7.77 -17.06 7.87
N LYS A 114 -6.78 -16.93 7.00
CA LYS A 114 -6.11 -18.08 6.36
C LYS A 114 -5.47 -19.01 7.40
N ILE A 115 -4.80 -18.44 8.39
CA ILE A 115 -4.20 -19.21 9.47
C ILE A 115 -5.27 -19.99 10.25
N HIS A 116 -6.39 -19.35 10.63
CA HIS A 116 -7.47 -20.03 11.36
C HIS A 116 -8.14 -21.13 10.53
N GLN A 117 -8.34 -20.90 9.22
CA GLN A 117 -8.86 -21.93 8.32
C GLN A 117 -7.91 -23.12 8.22
N THR A 118 -6.60 -22.85 8.14
CA THR A 118 -5.59 -23.90 8.01
C THR A 118 -5.39 -24.68 9.32
N SER A 119 -5.45 -24.01 10.48
CA SER A 119 -5.37 -24.69 11.77
C SER A 119 -6.59 -25.60 12.01
N GLN A 120 -7.78 -25.17 11.57
CA GLN A 120 -8.98 -26.01 11.62
C GLN A 120 -8.85 -27.24 10.72
N THR A 121 -8.36 -27.10 9.48
CA THR A 121 -8.18 -28.26 8.60
C THR A 121 -7.15 -29.23 9.15
N TRP A 122 -6.05 -28.76 9.76
CA TRP A 122 -5.08 -29.65 10.41
C TRP A 122 -5.66 -30.39 11.62
N SER A 123 -6.50 -29.71 12.41
CA SER A 123 -7.19 -30.35 13.54
C SER A 123 -8.16 -31.44 13.09
N MET A 124 -8.84 -31.27 11.96
CA MET A 124 -9.77 -32.28 11.42
C MET A 124 -9.04 -33.42 10.71
N SER A 125 -7.98 -33.13 9.94
CA SER A 125 -7.18 -34.16 9.28
C SER A 125 -6.42 -35.07 10.25
N SER A 126 -6.20 -34.62 11.49
CA SER A 126 -5.60 -35.44 12.54
C SER A 126 -6.61 -36.34 13.27
N SER A 127 -7.91 -36.19 13.02
CA SER A 127 -8.97 -36.96 13.70
C SER A 127 -9.88 -37.77 12.78
N ASP A 128 -9.82 -37.62 11.45
CA ASP A 128 -10.86 -38.20 10.56
C ASP A 128 -10.34 -38.80 9.23
N ALA A 129 -9.17 -39.44 9.23
CA ALA A 129 -8.64 -40.15 8.07
C ALA A 129 -9.18 -41.61 7.95
N THR A 130 -10.49 -41.78 8.08
CA THR A 130 -11.20 -43.00 7.63
C THR A 130 -12.40 -42.60 6.77
N ILE A 131 -12.13 -41.95 5.64
CA ILE A 131 -13.13 -41.87 4.56
C ILE A 131 -13.16 -43.23 3.90
N ASP A 132 -14.29 -43.92 4.06
CA ASP A 132 -14.52 -45.28 3.61
C ASP A 132 -14.46 -45.37 2.07
N ARG A 133 -13.39 -46.01 1.60
CA ARG A 133 -13.08 -46.25 0.18
C ARG A 133 -14.21 -47.00 -0.54
N GLU A 134 -15.04 -47.73 0.20
CA GLU A 134 -16.16 -48.49 -0.34
C GLU A 134 -17.28 -47.57 -0.84
N GLN A 135 -17.53 -46.46 -0.14
CA GLN A 135 -18.60 -45.50 -0.49
C GLN A 135 -18.32 -44.72 -1.78
N LEU A 136 -17.03 -44.52 -2.10
CA LEU A 136 -16.60 -43.88 -3.34
C LEU A 136 -16.76 -44.80 -4.57
N LEU A 137 -16.63 -46.12 -4.36
CA LEU A 137 -16.78 -47.11 -5.42
C LEU A 137 -18.25 -47.28 -5.83
N ASP A 138 -19.17 -47.24 -4.86
CA ASP A 138 -20.62 -47.29 -5.12
C ASP A 138 -21.11 -46.09 -5.94
N GLN A 139 -20.64 -44.87 -5.61
CA GLN A 139 -21.00 -43.67 -6.38
C GLN A 139 -20.49 -43.72 -7.83
N MET A 140 -19.31 -44.32 -8.04
CA MET A 140 -18.78 -44.51 -9.40
C MET A 140 -19.58 -45.53 -10.20
N GLN A 141 -20.18 -46.53 -9.55
CA GLN A 141 -20.97 -47.55 -10.21
C GLN A 141 -22.33 -47.02 -10.64
N GLU A 142 -22.97 -46.20 -9.81
CA GLU A 142 -24.25 -45.54 -10.12
C GLU A 142 -24.14 -44.59 -11.33
N LEU A 143 -23.03 -43.85 -11.43
CA LEU A 143 -22.76 -42.96 -12.57
C LEU A 143 -22.62 -43.72 -13.90
N LYS A 144 -22.05 -44.92 -13.89
CA LYS A 144 -21.93 -45.77 -15.08
C LYS A 144 -23.29 -46.24 -15.59
N GLU A 145 -24.18 -46.65 -14.69
CA GLU A 145 -25.52 -47.10 -15.06
C GLU A 145 -26.39 -45.97 -15.64
N ARG A 146 -26.20 -44.75 -15.17
CA ARG A 146 -26.94 -43.57 -15.65
C ARG A 146 -26.57 -43.20 -17.09
N LEU A 147 -25.30 -43.35 -17.46
CA LEU A 147 -24.82 -43.14 -18.83
C LEU A 147 -25.40 -44.20 -19.80
N ALA A 148 -25.48 -45.46 -19.38
CA ALA A 148 -26.03 -46.53 -20.21
C ALA A 148 -27.52 -46.30 -20.59
N ARG A 149 -28.30 -45.69 -19.69
CA ARG A 149 -29.73 -45.39 -19.94
C ARG A 149 -29.93 -44.29 -20.97
N LEU A 150 -29.08 -43.27 -20.98
CA LEU A 150 -29.18 -42.15 -21.92
C LEU A 150 -28.83 -42.57 -23.34
N GLN A 151 -27.88 -43.48 -23.51
CA GLN A 151 -27.49 -44.01 -24.82
C GLN A 151 -28.69 -44.66 -25.55
N LYS A 152 -29.51 -45.43 -24.82
CA LYS A 152 -30.67 -46.16 -25.37
C LYS A 152 -31.80 -45.25 -25.87
N GLN A 153 -31.99 -44.08 -25.24
CA GLN A 153 -33.06 -43.14 -25.64
C GLN A 153 -32.79 -42.44 -26.98
N VAL A 154 -31.51 -42.35 -27.38
CA VAL A 154 -31.12 -41.72 -28.64
C VAL A 154 -31.38 -42.65 -29.83
N ASP A 155 -31.29 -43.96 -29.62
CA ASP A 155 -31.51 -44.95 -30.68
C ASP A 155 -33.00 -45.10 -31.06
N ASP A 156 -33.92 -44.95 -30.11
CA ASP A 156 -35.36 -45.11 -30.33
C ASP A 156 -36.01 -43.92 -31.10
N ALA A 157 -35.39 -42.74 -31.11
CA ALA A 157 -35.95 -41.54 -31.74
C ALA A 157 -35.79 -41.48 -33.27
N ASN A 158 -35.00 -42.37 -33.86
CA ASN A 158 -34.60 -42.28 -35.27
C ASN A 158 -35.48 -43.08 -36.26
N GLN A 159 -36.68 -43.53 -35.84
CA GLN A 159 -37.49 -44.48 -36.62
C GLN A 159 -38.97 -44.08 -36.73
N PHE A 160 -39.32 -43.00 -37.46
CA PHE A 160 -40.72 -42.78 -37.90
C PHE A 160 -40.87 -41.80 -39.09
N THR A 161 -41.55 -42.22 -40.18
CA THR A 161 -41.86 -41.43 -41.40
C THR A 161 -43.33 -41.54 -41.86
N PHE A 162 -43.68 -40.62 -42.77
CA PHE A 162 -44.95 -40.00 -43.24
C PHE A 162 -45.93 -40.84 -44.12
N THR A 163 -47.23 -40.47 -44.21
CA THR A 163 -48.14 -40.71 -45.38
C THR A 163 -49.42 -39.81 -45.40
N THR A 164 -49.99 -39.57 -46.60
CA THR A 164 -51.15 -38.68 -46.95
C THR A 164 -52.24 -39.42 -47.79
N PRO A 165 -53.51 -38.95 -47.92
CA PRO A 165 -54.24 -39.00 -49.22
C PRO A 165 -55.36 -37.93 -49.48
N ALA A 166 -56.12 -38.08 -50.58
CA ALA A 166 -56.74 -37.07 -51.48
C ALA A 166 -58.29 -37.09 -51.69
N GLY A 167 -58.86 -35.95 -52.16
CA GLY A 167 -59.88 -35.68 -53.24
C GLY A 167 -61.29 -36.33 -53.36
N GLN A 168 -62.33 -35.56 -53.81
CA GLN A 168 -63.49 -36.00 -54.67
C GLN A 168 -64.47 -34.89 -55.20
N ARG A 169 -65.47 -35.28 -56.05
CA ARG A 169 -66.07 -34.59 -57.25
C ARG A 169 -67.63 -34.44 -57.26
N TYR A 170 -68.16 -33.63 -58.21
CA TYR A 170 -69.58 -33.20 -58.52
C TYR A 170 -70.45 -34.15 -59.40
N ARG A 171 -71.81 -33.96 -59.39
CA ARG A 171 -72.79 -34.30 -60.49
C ARG A 171 -74.09 -33.45 -60.45
N THR A 172 -74.73 -33.24 -61.62
CA THR A 172 -76.00 -32.51 -61.90
C THR A 172 -76.97 -33.34 -62.77
N HIS A 173 -78.29 -33.03 -62.76
CA HIS A 173 -79.34 -33.60 -63.64
C HIS A 173 -80.50 -32.59 -63.93
N PRO A 174 -81.26 -32.69 -65.06
CA PRO A 174 -82.35 -31.75 -65.43
C PRO A 174 -83.77 -32.34 -65.73
N ASN A 175 -84.75 -31.39 -65.73
CA ASN A 175 -86.18 -31.20 -66.13
C ASN A 175 -86.95 -32.20 -67.07
N PRO A 176 -88.32 -32.25 -67.07
CA PRO A 176 -89.10 -31.56 -68.14
C PRO A 176 -90.61 -31.13 -67.88
N GLN A 177 -91.03 -30.07 -68.61
CA GLN A 177 -92.27 -29.84 -69.44
C GLN A 177 -93.72 -29.57 -68.89
N PRO A 178 -94.63 -28.94 -69.71
CA PRO A 178 -95.53 -27.85 -69.30
C PRO A 178 -97.05 -28.08 -69.49
N ALA A 179 -97.85 -27.25 -68.82
CA ALA A 179 -99.21 -26.87 -69.22
C ALA A 179 -99.57 -25.55 -68.50
N LEU A 180 -100.55 -24.79 -69.01
CA LEU A 180 -101.29 -23.68 -68.36
C LEU A 180 -100.89 -22.24 -68.77
N GLU A 181 -101.24 -21.83 -70.00
CA GLU A 181 -101.06 -20.46 -70.51
C GLU A 181 -102.00 -19.40 -69.88
N ASP A 182 -103.10 -19.77 -69.23
CA ASP A 182 -103.97 -18.79 -68.54
C ASP A 182 -103.55 -18.56 -67.06
N GLN A 183 -102.80 -19.51 -66.47
CA GLN A 183 -102.02 -19.27 -65.26
C GLN A 183 -100.76 -18.44 -65.55
N ALA A 184 -100.19 -18.53 -66.76
CA ALA A 184 -98.97 -17.81 -67.12
C ALA A 184 -99.16 -16.28 -67.11
N LYS A 185 -100.36 -15.76 -67.42
CA LYS A 185 -100.63 -14.31 -67.37
C LYS A 185 -100.73 -13.77 -65.95
N LYS A 186 -101.46 -14.47 -65.07
CA LYS A 186 -101.51 -14.14 -63.63
C LYS A 186 -100.18 -14.37 -62.92
N ARG A 187 -99.42 -15.41 -63.31
CA ARG A 187 -98.04 -15.63 -62.88
C ARG A 187 -97.13 -14.51 -63.36
N ARG A 188 -97.22 -14.04 -64.61
CA ARG A 188 -96.42 -12.91 -65.10
C ARG A 188 -96.71 -11.60 -64.37
N GLU A 189 -97.98 -11.31 -64.04
CA GLU A 189 -98.31 -10.14 -63.21
C GLU A 189 -97.85 -10.30 -61.76
N GLN A 190 -97.99 -11.49 -61.19
CA GLN A 190 -97.52 -11.79 -59.83
C GLN A 190 -96.00 -11.82 -59.76
N GLU A 191 -95.32 -12.32 -60.79
CA GLU A 191 -93.87 -12.33 -60.98
C GLU A 191 -93.36 -10.92 -61.25
N ALA A 192 -94.07 -10.09 -62.01
CA ALA A 192 -93.72 -8.69 -62.21
C ALA A 192 -93.80 -7.89 -60.90
N ARG A 193 -94.85 -8.11 -60.08
CA ARG A 193 -94.97 -7.53 -58.73
C ARG A 193 -93.90 -8.07 -57.78
N GLN A 194 -93.62 -9.36 -57.83
CA GLN A 194 -92.52 -9.97 -57.05
C GLN A 194 -91.15 -9.48 -57.53
N ALA A 195 -90.98 -9.19 -58.82
CA ALA A 195 -89.73 -8.66 -59.36
C ALA A 195 -89.50 -7.22 -58.89
N THR A 196 -90.54 -6.36 -58.91
CA THR A 196 -90.43 -5.00 -58.35
C THR A 196 -90.20 -5.01 -56.84
N GLU A 197 -90.86 -5.92 -56.11
CA GLU A 197 -90.63 -6.09 -54.67
C GLU A 197 -89.19 -6.59 -54.39
N ARG A 198 -88.68 -7.55 -55.17
CA ARG A 198 -87.30 -8.04 -55.08
C ARG A 198 -86.29 -6.96 -55.41
N GLU A 199 -86.55 -6.14 -56.42
CA GLU A 199 -85.69 -5.01 -56.79
C GLU A 199 -85.64 -3.95 -55.69
N ARG A 200 -86.78 -3.62 -55.07
CA ARG A 200 -86.83 -2.76 -53.88
C ARG A 200 -86.08 -3.37 -52.69
N GLN A 201 -86.25 -4.66 -52.44
CA GLN A 201 -85.51 -5.36 -51.37
C GLN A 201 -84.01 -5.41 -51.66
N GLN A 202 -83.61 -5.55 -52.92
CA GLN A 202 -82.22 -5.57 -53.33
C GLN A 202 -81.59 -4.18 -53.19
N GLN A 203 -82.27 -3.13 -53.63
CA GLN A 203 -81.83 -1.74 -53.41
C GLN A 203 -81.72 -1.42 -51.90
N ALA A 204 -82.67 -1.85 -51.08
CA ALA A 204 -82.62 -1.67 -49.63
C ALA A 204 -81.49 -2.47 -48.95
N ARG A 205 -81.11 -3.63 -49.49
CA ARG A 205 -79.95 -4.40 -49.02
C ARG A 205 -78.64 -3.74 -49.44
N GLU A 206 -78.57 -3.20 -50.66
CA GLU A 206 -77.39 -2.50 -51.16
C GLU A 206 -77.14 -1.19 -50.42
N THR A 207 -78.18 -0.42 -50.08
CA THR A 207 -78.04 0.78 -49.24
C THR A 207 -77.57 0.44 -47.84
N ARG A 208 -78.18 -0.55 -47.18
CA ARG A 208 -77.73 -1.03 -45.85
C ARG A 208 -76.29 -1.55 -45.89
N ALA A 209 -75.91 -2.31 -46.91
CA ALA A 209 -74.55 -2.81 -47.06
C ALA A 209 -73.54 -1.68 -47.31
N ARG A 210 -73.94 -0.59 -47.98
CA ARG A 210 -73.12 0.60 -48.18
C ARG A 210 -72.94 1.39 -46.89
N GLU A 211 -74.02 1.58 -46.13
CA GLU A 211 -74.00 2.23 -44.82
C GLU A 211 -73.13 1.45 -43.83
N GLU A 212 -73.28 0.12 -43.74
CA GLU A 212 -72.46 -0.73 -42.87
C GLU A 212 -70.97 -0.71 -43.27
N LYS A 213 -70.67 -0.65 -44.57
CA LYS A 213 -69.28 -0.48 -45.05
C LYS A 213 -68.71 0.89 -44.68
N GLU A 214 -69.52 1.94 -44.74
CA GLU A 214 -69.08 3.28 -44.40
C GLU A 214 -68.86 3.44 -42.89
N GLU A 215 -69.74 2.85 -42.07
CA GLU A 215 -69.60 2.77 -40.62
C GLU A 215 -68.31 2.04 -40.23
N LYS A 216 -68.06 0.84 -40.79
CA LYS A 216 -66.81 0.10 -40.56
C LYS A 216 -65.56 0.90 -40.94
N ARG A 217 -65.61 1.68 -42.03
CA ARG A 217 -64.49 2.55 -42.42
C ARG A 217 -64.27 3.68 -41.42
N ARG A 218 -65.34 4.26 -40.87
CA ARG A 218 -65.24 5.31 -39.84
C ARG A 218 -64.68 4.76 -38.53
N GLU A 219 -65.13 3.59 -38.09
CA GLU A 219 -64.58 2.90 -36.92
C GLU A 219 -63.11 2.54 -37.09
N GLU A 220 -62.74 1.99 -38.25
CA GLU A 220 -61.34 1.66 -38.56
C GLU A 220 -60.47 2.92 -38.57
N GLN A 221 -60.96 4.01 -39.14
CA GLN A 221 -60.24 5.29 -39.15
C GLN A 221 -60.07 5.85 -37.73
N GLN A 222 -61.12 5.82 -36.90
CA GLN A 222 -61.02 6.24 -35.49
C GLN A 222 -60.01 5.39 -34.71
N ARG A 223 -60.02 4.06 -34.90
CA ARG A 223 -59.03 3.18 -34.26
C ARG A 223 -57.60 3.51 -34.68
N ARG A 224 -57.37 3.78 -35.97
CA ARG A 224 -56.05 4.19 -36.49
C ARG A 224 -55.60 5.54 -35.91
N GLU A 225 -56.52 6.51 -35.78
CA GLU A 225 -56.22 7.82 -35.20
C GLU A 225 -55.91 7.73 -33.71
N GLU A 226 -56.65 6.92 -32.95
CA GLU A 226 -56.40 6.67 -31.53
C GLU A 226 -55.06 5.96 -31.32
N GLU A 227 -54.73 4.95 -32.14
CA GLU A 227 -53.45 4.26 -32.08
C GLU A 227 -52.28 5.19 -32.42
N ALA A 228 -52.42 6.01 -33.47
CA ALA A 228 -51.42 7.02 -33.81
C ALA A 228 -51.24 8.07 -32.69
N ALA A 229 -52.32 8.46 -32.00
CA ALA A 229 -52.24 9.37 -30.86
C ALA A 229 -51.51 8.72 -29.67
N LYS A 230 -51.79 7.45 -29.36
CA LYS A 230 -51.08 6.71 -28.31
C LYS A 230 -49.58 6.58 -28.61
N VAL A 231 -49.21 6.31 -29.86
CA VAL A 231 -47.80 6.24 -30.28
C VAL A 231 -47.10 7.59 -30.14
N ARG A 232 -47.76 8.70 -30.51
CA ARG A 232 -47.21 10.06 -30.31
C ARG A 232 -46.99 10.38 -28.83
N GLN A 233 -47.98 10.14 -27.99
CA GLN A 233 -47.85 10.35 -26.54
C GLN A 233 -46.75 9.50 -25.92
N ALA A 234 -46.64 8.23 -26.30
CA ALA A 234 -45.59 7.34 -25.81
C ALA A 234 -44.18 7.82 -26.23
N ARG A 235 -44.03 8.34 -27.45
CA ARG A 235 -42.76 8.90 -27.92
C ARG A 235 -42.38 10.17 -27.17
N GLU A 236 -43.32 11.09 -26.97
CA GLU A 236 -43.08 12.32 -26.21
C GLU A 236 -42.75 12.04 -24.73
N ALA A 237 -43.41 11.05 -24.12
CA ALA A 237 -43.10 10.62 -22.76
C ALA A 237 -41.67 10.09 -22.63
N ARG A 238 -41.23 9.23 -23.57
CA ARG A 238 -39.85 8.72 -23.61
C ARG A 238 -38.82 9.84 -23.80
N GLU A 239 -39.09 10.79 -24.70
CA GLU A 239 -38.18 11.90 -24.93
C GLU A 239 -38.05 12.81 -23.69
N ARG A 240 -39.15 13.06 -22.97
CA ARG A 240 -39.11 13.79 -21.70
C ARG A 240 -38.32 13.05 -20.63
N GLU A 241 -38.50 11.74 -20.52
CA GLU A 241 -37.77 10.90 -19.57
C GLU A 241 -36.25 10.92 -19.87
N GLU A 242 -35.85 10.77 -21.13
CA GLU A 242 -34.44 10.84 -21.54
C GLU A 242 -33.81 12.21 -21.26
N VAL A 243 -34.55 13.31 -21.47
CA VAL A 243 -34.07 14.67 -21.15
C VAL A 243 -33.93 14.86 -19.64
N GLU A 244 -34.86 14.34 -18.85
CA GLU A 244 -34.78 14.42 -17.39
C GLU A 244 -33.62 13.59 -16.84
N GLU A 245 -33.40 12.38 -17.36
CA GLU A 245 -32.28 11.53 -17.00
C GLU A 245 -30.94 12.21 -17.30
N LYS A 246 -30.78 12.79 -18.49
CA LYS A 246 -29.57 13.55 -18.86
C LYS A 246 -29.30 14.72 -17.91
N LYS A 247 -30.34 15.47 -17.51
CA LYS A 247 -30.19 16.57 -16.53
C LYS A 247 -29.78 16.08 -15.15
N ARG A 248 -30.34 14.95 -14.71
CA ARG A 248 -29.96 14.31 -13.44
C ARG A 248 -28.51 13.83 -13.47
N GLU A 249 -28.08 13.22 -14.58
CA GLU A 249 -26.70 12.77 -14.74
C GLU A 249 -25.71 13.95 -14.78
N GLU A 250 -26.04 15.03 -15.51
CA GLU A 250 -25.20 16.23 -15.58
C GLU A 250 -25.04 16.89 -14.20
N THR A 251 -26.13 16.97 -13.44
CA THR A 251 -26.13 17.51 -12.07
C THR A 251 -25.24 16.66 -11.16
N ARG A 252 -25.39 15.32 -11.21
CA ARG A 252 -24.54 14.40 -10.45
C ARG A 252 -23.07 14.55 -10.80
N ARG A 253 -22.73 14.64 -12.10
CA ARG A 253 -21.34 14.87 -12.55
C ARG A 253 -20.77 16.19 -12.03
N ARG A 254 -21.57 17.25 -12.02
CA ARG A 254 -21.14 18.56 -11.51
C ARG A 254 -20.89 18.53 -10.00
N GLU A 255 -21.79 17.91 -9.24
CA GLU A 255 -21.63 17.75 -7.78
C GLU A 255 -20.41 16.89 -7.43
N GLU A 256 -20.18 15.80 -8.17
CA GLU A 256 -18.98 14.96 -8.02
C GLU A 256 -17.69 15.75 -8.29
N GLN A 257 -17.66 16.54 -9.37
CA GLN A 257 -16.51 17.38 -9.72
C GLN A 257 -16.26 18.47 -8.68
N GLU A 258 -17.32 19.14 -8.18
CA GLU A 258 -17.21 20.15 -7.12
C GLU A 258 -16.74 19.52 -5.80
N ALA A 259 -17.22 18.32 -5.46
CA ALA A 259 -16.77 17.58 -4.28
C ALA A 259 -15.30 17.13 -4.40
N GLU A 260 -14.86 16.70 -5.58
CA GLU A 260 -13.47 16.36 -5.83
C GLU A 260 -12.56 17.59 -5.74
N ASN A 261 -12.97 18.70 -6.35
CA ASN A 261 -12.24 19.98 -6.28
C ASN A 261 -12.14 20.49 -4.84
N ARG A 262 -13.21 20.37 -4.05
CA ARG A 262 -13.19 20.72 -2.62
C ARG A 262 -12.20 19.85 -1.84
N LYS A 263 -12.24 18.53 -2.02
CA LYS A 263 -11.28 17.60 -1.41
C LYS A 263 -9.84 17.87 -1.85
N ALA A 264 -9.62 18.30 -3.10
CA ALA A 264 -8.31 18.67 -3.61
C ALA A 264 -7.75 19.91 -2.90
N ARG A 265 -8.57 20.96 -2.76
CA ARG A 265 -8.20 22.19 -2.02
C ARG A 265 -7.88 21.90 -0.56
N GLU A 266 -8.72 21.12 0.12
CA GLU A 266 -8.49 20.73 1.53
C GLU A 266 -7.16 19.95 1.70
N ARG A 267 -6.83 19.06 0.75
CA ARG A 267 -5.55 18.33 0.75
C ARG A 267 -4.37 19.26 0.53
N GLU A 268 -4.50 20.24 -0.37
CA GLU A 268 -3.45 21.22 -0.64
C GLU A 268 -3.20 22.11 0.59
N GLU A 269 -4.24 22.65 1.21
CA GLU A 269 -4.14 23.43 2.45
C GLU A 269 -3.56 22.62 3.62
N PHE A 270 -3.92 21.34 3.72
CA PHE A 270 -3.32 20.44 4.71
C PHE A 270 -1.83 20.26 4.45
N ASN A 271 -1.44 19.95 3.22
CA ASN A 271 -0.04 19.77 2.83
C ASN A 271 0.78 21.04 3.08
N GLU A 272 0.21 22.21 2.80
CA GLU A 272 0.86 23.50 3.03
C GLU A 272 1.08 23.76 4.53
N ARG A 273 0.08 23.47 5.39
CA ARG A 273 0.25 23.55 6.85
C ARG A 273 1.34 22.62 7.37
N VAL A 274 1.47 21.41 6.80
CA VAL A 274 2.54 20.47 7.16
C VAL A 274 3.91 21.02 6.76
N ARG A 275 4.04 21.57 5.54
CA ARG A 275 5.29 22.20 5.08
C ARG A 275 5.71 23.35 5.98
N GLN A 276 4.78 24.25 6.32
CA GLN A 276 5.06 25.38 7.20
C GLN A 276 5.49 24.94 8.61
N ARG A 277 4.89 23.89 9.17
CA ARG A 277 5.32 23.32 10.45
C ARG A 277 6.74 22.75 10.38
N ALA A 278 7.05 22.03 9.31
CA ALA A 278 8.39 21.46 9.11
C ALA A 278 9.45 22.56 8.97
N GLU A 279 9.17 23.63 8.23
CA GLU A 279 10.09 24.75 8.08
C GLU A 279 10.32 25.49 9.41
N ARG A 280 9.26 25.74 10.18
CA ARG A 280 9.37 26.34 11.52
C ARG A 280 10.19 25.46 12.46
N ALA A 281 9.94 24.15 12.48
CA ALA A 281 10.71 23.21 13.28
C ALA A 281 12.20 23.19 12.90
N LYS A 282 12.52 23.29 11.60
CA LYS A 282 13.91 23.39 11.13
C LYS A 282 14.58 24.67 11.62
N LYS A 283 13.91 25.83 11.50
CA LYS A 283 14.42 27.12 11.99
C LYS A 283 14.61 27.13 13.51
N ASP A 284 13.67 26.56 14.26
CA ASP A 284 13.79 26.45 15.71
C ASP A 284 14.94 25.52 16.14
N HIS A 285 15.14 24.40 15.44
CA HIS A 285 16.28 23.51 15.68
C HIS A 285 17.60 24.21 15.36
N GLU A 286 17.69 24.93 14.25
CA GLU A 286 18.88 25.70 13.88
C GLU A 286 19.19 26.80 14.91
N ARG A 287 18.17 27.53 15.38
CA ARG A 287 18.33 28.55 16.43
C ARG A 287 18.86 27.92 17.72
N LYS A 288 18.26 26.82 18.17
CA LYS A 288 18.72 26.10 19.37
C LYS A 288 20.14 25.56 19.24
N ALA A 289 20.50 25.05 18.07
CA ALA A 289 21.87 24.57 17.81
C ALA A 289 22.89 25.72 17.84
N LYS A 290 22.54 26.89 17.29
CA LYS A 290 23.39 28.09 17.37
C LYS A 290 23.54 28.57 18.81
N GLU A 291 22.45 28.67 19.54
CA GLU A 291 22.43 29.07 20.95
C GLU A 291 23.23 28.09 21.82
N GLN A 292 23.11 26.78 21.59
CA GLN A 292 23.93 25.78 22.26
C GLN A 292 25.42 25.93 21.94
N ALA A 293 25.77 26.13 20.67
CA ALA A 293 27.16 26.34 20.27
C ALA A 293 27.75 27.64 20.86
N GLU A 294 26.96 28.71 20.96
CA GLU A 294 27.35 29.97 21.59
C GLU A 294 27.54 29.80 23.10
N ASN A 295 26.61 29.14 23.78
CA ASN A 295 26.75 28.83 25.21
C ASN A 295 27.96 27.95 25.50
N GLU A 296 28.17 26.90 24.71
CA GLU A 296 29.37 26.05 24.82
C GLU A 296 30.64 26.86 24.58
N ARG A 297 30.63 27.79 23.62
CA ARG A 297 31.75 28.68 23.35
C ARG A 297 32.05 29.60 24.55
N GLU A 298 31.04 30.23 25.12
CA GLU A 298 31.19 31.06 26.31
C GLU A 298 31.73 30.27 27.50
N GLU A 299 31.29 29.01 27.67
CA GLU A 299 31.85 28.12 28.68
C GLU A 299 33.34 27.89 28.46
N TRP A 300 33.75 27.57 27.23
CA TRP A 300 35.15 27.38 26.89
C TRP A 300 35.99 28.64 27.11
N ASP A 301 35.46 29.82 26.75
CA ASP A 301 36.13 31.10 26.98
C ASP A 301 36.31 31.38 28.49
N LYS A 302 35.30 31.06 29.31
CA LYS A 302 35.39 31.18 30.78
C LYS A 302 36.44 30.24 31.37
N VAL A 303 36.44 28.97 30.99
CA VAL A 303 37.42 27.98 31.47
C VAL A 303 38.84 28.38 31.02
N TRP A 304 38.98 28.84 29.78
CA TRP A 304 40.25 29.33 29.26
C TRP A 304 40.78 30.53 30.03
N LEU A 305 39.93 31.54 30.24
CA LEU A 305 40.29 32.73 31.00
C LEU A 305 40.72 32.36 32.43
N GLN A 306 39.97 31.45 33.08
CA GLN A 306 40.32 30.95 34.40
C GLN A 306 41.69 30.25 34.41
N TYR A 307 42.00 29.43 33.41
CA TYR A 307 43.30 28.80 33.24
C TYR A 307 44.43 29.82 33.15
N VAL A 308 44.28 30.85 32.30
CA VAL A 308 45.28 31.90 32.12
C VAL A 308 45.47 32.70 33.41
N LEU A 309 44.38 33.12 34.06
CA LEU A 309 44.42 33.90 35.31
C LEU A 309 45.10 33.13 36.44
N ARG A 310 44.74 31.85 36.64
CA ARG A 310 45.37 31.00 37.66
C ARG A 310 46.86 30.80 37.39
N TRP A 311 47.25 30.69 36.12
CA TRP A 311 48.68 30.62 35.75
C TRP A 311 49.43 31.90 36.09
N ASP A 312 48.83 33.06 35.87
CA ASP A 312 49.45 34.35 36.19
C ASP A 312 49.51 34.62 37.70
N GLU A 313 48.53 34.15 38.47
CA GLU A 313 48.58 34.14 39.93
C GLU A 313 49.69 33.22 40.45
N LEU A 314 49.79 32.01 39.91
CA LEU A 314 50.81 31.04 40.30
C LEU A 314 52.23 31.55 40.05
N LYS A 315 52.46 32.33 38.98
CA LYS A 315 53.78 32.96 38.72
C LYS A 315 54.15 34.03 39.74
N LYS A 316 53.16 34.68 40.38
CA LYS A 316 53.39 35.74 41.37
C LYS A 316 53.71 35.17 42.75
N GLN A 317 53.29 33.94 43.01
CA GLN A 317 53.54 33.25 44.27
C GLN A 317 54.82 32.41 44.16
N ASP A 318 55.78 32.58 45.08
CA ASP A 318 56.92 31.67 45.21
C ASP A 318 56.48 30.44 46.03
N VAL A 319 55.79 29.51 45.36
CA VAL A 319 55.13 28.39 46.03
C VAL A 319 56.11 27.23 46.28
N LYS A 320 56.56 27.08 47.53
CA LYS A 320 57.17 25.85 48.04
C LYS A 320 56.10 24.96 48.66
N ALA A 321 55.32 24.29 47.82
CA ALA A 321 54.21 23.43 48.22
C ALA A 321 54.59 21.93 48.17
N THR A 322 53.87 21.13 48.95
CA THR A 322 53.92 19.66 48.87
C THR A 322 53.29 19.16 47.55
N SER A 323 53.61 17.92 47.14
CA SER A 323 53.08 17.35 45.88
C SER A 323 51.55 17.29 45.84
N LEU A 324 50.89 17.13 46.98
CA LEU A 324 49.43 17.17 47.10
C LEU A 324 48.86 18.57 46.88
N GLU A 325 49.46 19.58 47.50
CA GLU A 325 49.07 20.98 47.32
C GLU A 325 49.32 21.45 45.87
N LEU A 326 50.42 21.02 45.26
CA LEU A 326 50.73 21.33 43.85
C LEU A 326 49.66 20.82 42.89
N ARG A 327 49.10 19.61 43.13
CA ARG A 327 48.04 19.05 42.28
C ARG A 327 46.79 19.94 42.23
N GLU A 328 46.47 20.58 43.34
CA GLU A 328 45.29 21.45 43.47
C GLU A 328 45.58 22.90 43.04
N LEU A 329 46.82 23.36 43.21
CA LEU A 329 47.26 24.70 42.83
C LEU A 329 47.47 24.87 41.33
N ILE A 330 48.03 23.86 40.66
CA ILE A 330 48.34 23.93 39.23
C ILE A 330 47.04 23.99 38.42
N PRO A 331 46.86 25.01 37.56
CA PRO A 331 45.74 25.05 36.62
C PRO A 331 45.96 24.03 35.50
N TRP A 332 45.25 22.91 35.57
CA TRP A 332 45.36 21.85 34.57
C TRP A 332 44.56 22.21 33.30
N PRO A 333 45.11 22.00 32.09
CA PRO A 333 44.48 22.39 30.84
C PRO A 333 43.42 21.36 30.42
N VAL A 334 42.34 21.28 31.19
CA VAL A 334 41.16 20.42 30.94
C VAL A 334 39.90 21.18 31.34
N LYS A 335 38.73 20.84 30.78
CA LYS A 335 37.47 21.57 31.04
C LYS A 335 37.13 21.70 32.53
N SER A 336 37.49 20.71 33.34
CA SER A 336 37.26 20.73 34.80
C SER A 336 38.27 21.56 35.59
N GLY A 337 39.42 21.93 35.00
CA GLY A 337 40.55 22.56 35.68
C GLY A 337 41.24 21.69 36.74
N SER A 338 40.89 20.41 36.86
CA SER A 338 41.40 19.49 37.90
C SER A 338 42.32 18.42 37.31
N TRP A 339 43.37 18.07 38.06
CA TRP A 339 44.31 17.01 37.71
C TRP A 339 43.65 15.65 37.43
N ARG A 340 42.49 15.38 38.04
CA ARG A 340 41.75 14.13 37.87
C ARG A 340 41.20 13.95 36.45
N GLY A 341 40.94 15.05 35.74
CA GLY A 341 40.43 15.05 34.37
C GLY A 341 41.52 14.97 33.31
N VAL A 342 42.80 15.00 33.71
CA VAL A 342 43.92 15.06 32.78
C VAL A 342 44.07 13.74 32.03
N SER A 343 43.75 13.80 30.74
CA SER A 343 43.97 12.74 29.77
C SER A 343 44.43 13.37 28.46
N GLY A 344 45.15 12.63 27.62
CA GLY A 344 45.60 13.13 26.32
C GLY A 344 44.48 13.79 25.50
N PRO A 345 43.32 13.11 25.30
CA PRO A 345 42.20 13.69 24.57
C PRO A 345 41.60 14.94 25.23
N ALA A 346 41.42 14.95 26.55
CA ALA A 346 40.83 16.10 27.24
C ALA A 346 41.73 17.35 27.20
N VAL A 347 43.05 17.15 27.27
CA VAL A 347 44.03 18.24 27.13
C VAL A 347 44.08 18.74 25.69
N GLU A 348 43.99 17.82 24.73
CA GLU A 348 43.95 18.17 23.31
C GLU A 348 42.70 18.99 22.99
N GLU A 349 41.54 18.56 23.49
CA GLU A 349 40.27 19.28 23.37
C GLU A 349 40.35 20.69 23.98
N PHE A 350 40.90 20.80 25.19
CA PHE A 350 41.06 22.08 25.87
C PHE A 350 41.89 23.08 25.05
N PHE A 351 43.04 22.67 24.52
CA PHE A 351 43.88 23.58 23.71
C PHE A 351 43.32 23.86 22.32
N ARG A 352 42.43 23.00 21.79
CA ARG A 352 41.75 23.25 20.52
C ARG A 352 40.54 24.18 20.68
N GLN A 353 39.81 24.08 21.80
CA GLN A 353 38.60 24.87 22.05
C GLN A 353 38.87 26.17 22.79
N GLY A 354 39.89 26.21 23.65
CA GLY A 354 40.20 27.36 24.51
C GLY A 354 40.56 28.65 23.77
N PRO A 355 41.50 28.65 22.79
CA PRO A 355 41.76 29.82 21.97
C PRO A 355 40.52 30.25 21.18
N SER A 356 40.36 31.56 20.94
CA SER A 356 39.29 32.14 20.11
C SER A 356 39.20 31.43 18.76
N PRO A 357 38.01 31.20 18.17
CA PRO A 357 37.88 30.54 16.87
C PRO A 357 38.54 31.36 15.75
N ASP A 358 38.68 32.67 15.94
CA ASP A 358 39.36 33.59 15.02
C ASP A 358 40.90 33.55 15.15
N THR A 359 41.43 32.62 15.94
CA THR A 359 42.87 32.44 16.12
C THR A 359 43.47 31.87 14.84
N THR A 360 44.21 32.70 14.12
CA THR A 360 44.99 32.27 12.95
C THR A 360 46.00 31.17 13.32
N ALA A 361 46.38 30.34 12.36
CA ALA A 361 47.37 29.27 12.58
C ALA A 361 48.68 29.79 13.19
N GLU A 362 49.13 30.99 12.81
CA GLU A 362 50.30 31.65 13.41
C GLU A 362 50.10 32.00 14.89
N LYS A 363 48.94 32.59 15.25
CA LYS A 363 48.63 32.90 16.65
C LYS A 363 48.54 31.62 17.49
N LEU A 364 47.94 30.56 16.95
CA LEU A 364 47.86 29.25 17.60
C LEU A 364 49.26 28.65 17.78
N PHE A 365 50.12 28.74 16.77
CA PHE A 365 51.50 28.27 16.87
C PHE A 365 52.29 29.01 17.95
N GLN A 366 52.21 30.34 17.99
CA GLN A 366 52.87 31.14 19.04
C GLN A 366 52.32 30.82 20.43
N PHE A 367 51.01 30.62 20.54
CA PHE A 367 50.38 30.21 21.79
C PHE A 367 50.91 28.84 22.24
N MET A 368 50.89 27.83 21.37
CA MET A 368 51.38 26.50 21.70
C MET A 368 52.89 26.47 21.96
N LYS A 369 53.67 27.36 21.33
CA LYS A 369 55.09 27.55 21.64
C LYS A 369 55.28 28.01 23.09
N MET A 370 54.48 28.95 23.57
CA MET A 370 54.51 29.40 24.97
C MET A 370 54.08 28.29 25.93
N GLU A 371 53.05 27.51 25.59
CA GLU A 371 52.62 26.39 26.42
C GLU A 371 53.67 25.27 26.47
N CYS A 372 54.32 24.91 25.36
CA CYS A 372 55.42 23.94 25.37
C CYS A 372 56.55 24.37 26.33
N LEU A 373 56.85 25.67 26.39
CA LEU A 373 57.84 26.20 27.31
C LEU A 373 57.33 26.20 28.76
N ARG A 374 56.02 26.35 29.02
CA ARG A 374 55.43 26.29 30.36
C ARG A 374 55.47 24.87 30.93
N TRP A 375 55.15 23.89 30.09
CA TRP A 375 55.03 22.48 30.47
C TRP A 375 56.31 21.67 30.25
N HIS A 376 57.45 22.31 29.94
CA HIS A 376 58.72 21.62 29.72
C HIS A 376 59.22 20.95 31.01
N ALA A 377 59.77 19.74 30.88
CA ALA A 377 60.24 18.92 32.00
C ALA A 377 61.30 19.64 32.87
N ASP A 378 62.10 20.54 32.31
CA ASP A 378 63.11 21.31 33.06
C ASP A 378 62.54 22.53 33.79
N ARG A 379 61.42 23.10 33.30
CA ARG A 379 60.84 24.32 33.87
C ARG A 379 60.00 24.01 35.10
N ILE A 380 59.31 22.87 35.10
CA ILE A 380 58.44 22.44 36.19
C ILE A 380 59.23 22.26 37.51
N PRO A 381 60.38 21.54 37.57
CA PRO A 381 61.18 21.43 38.78
C PRO A 381 61.79 22.75 39.23
N ARG A 382 62.05 23.68 38.31
CA ARG A 382 62.55 25.01 38.64
C ARG A 382 61.48 25.89 39.31
N MET A 383 60.22 25.73 38.91
CA MET A 383 59.09 26.50 39.48
C MET A 383 58.56 25.91 40.78
N PHE A 384 58.58 24.57 40.94
CA PHE A 384 57.94 23.91 42.08
C PHE A 384 58.90 23.09 42.95
N GLY A 385 60.20 23.10 42.66
CA GLY A 385 61.21 22.29 43.34
C GLY A 385 61.23 20.83 42.87
N VAL A 386 61.99 19.99 43.58
CA VAL A 386 62.16 18.58 43.23
C VAL A 386 60.86 17.80 43.44
N LEU A 387 60.23 17.37 42.35
CA LEU A 387 59.04 16.53 42.37
C LEU A 387 59.42 15.08 42.71
N LYS A 388 59.01 14.59 43.88
CA LYS A 388 59.20 13.18 44.28
C LYS A 388 58.05 12.25 43.87
N ASP A 389 57.00 12.80 43.26
CA ASP A 389 55.74 12.11 42.96
C ASP A 389 55.67 11.71 41.48
N GLU A 390 55.85 10.42 41.20
CA GLU A 390 55.83 9.85 39.85
C GLU A 390 54.49 10.07 39.13
N LYS A 391 53.37 10.02 39.86
CA LYS A 391 52.04 10.22 39.25
C LYS A 391 51.90 11.64 38.74
N LEU A 392 52.37 12.61 39.52
CA LEU A 392 52.36 14.02 39.13
C LEU A 392 53.28 14.27 37.93
N GLY A 393 54.46 13.63 37.89
CA GLY A 393 55.35 13.64 36.73
C GLY A 393 54.70 13.10 35.45
N GLY A 394 53.93 12.01 35.57
CA GLY A 394 53.17 11.44 34.45
C GLY A 394 52.13 12.42 33.88
N LEU A 395 51.42 13.16 34.74
CA LEU A 395 50.44 14.17 34.31
C LEU A 395 51.10 15.32 33.55
N PHE A 396 52.26 15.81 34.02
CA PHE A 396 53.03 16.84 33.30
C PHE A 396 53.47 16.36 31.92
N ASN A 397 53.94 15.11 31.82
CA ASN A 397 54.37 14.54 30.55
C ASN A 397 53.21 14.43 29.55
N ILE A 398 52.01 14.03 30.00
CA ILE A 398 50.81 13.98 29.14
C ILE A 398 50.54 15.37 28.54
N VAL A 399 50.53 16.41 29.37
CA VAL A 399 50.27 17.78 28.91
C VAL A 399 51.36 18.26 27.96
N ALA A 400 52.64 18.02 28.30
CA ALA A 400 53.77 18.41 27.48
C ALA A 400 53.75 17.75 26.09
N GLN A 401 53.47 16.45 26.03
CA GLN A 401 53.38 15.71 24.76
C GLN A 401 52.26 16.23 23.87
N VAL A 402 51.07 16.49 24.43
CA VAL A 402 49.95 17.07 23.68
C VAL A 402 50.29 18.47 23.19
N ALA A 403 50.92 19.31 24.02
CA ALA A 403 51.32 20.65 23.62
C ALA A 403 52.33 20.64 22.46
N ILE A 404 53.32 19.73 22.51
CA ILE A 404 54.31 19.54 21.44
C ILE A 404 53.63 19.09 20.14
N LYS A 405 52.73 18.10 20.23
CA LYS A 405 51.95 17.59 19.10
C LYS A 405 51.16 18.71 18.44
N LEU A 406 50.37 19.46 19.21
CA LEU A 406 49.55 20.56 18.69
C LEU A 406 50.39 21.71 18.10
N ARG A 407 51.56 21.99 18.67
CA ARG A 407 52.50 22.96 18.10
C ARG A 407 53.00 22.52 16.71
N ALA A 408 53.36 21.24 16.55
CA ALA A 408 53.79 20.70 15.27
C ALA A 408 52.66 20.79 14.23
N GLU A 409 51.44 20.40 14.60
CA GLU A 409 50.26 20.55 13.72
C GLU A 409 49.99 22.01 13.33
N ALA A 410 50.11 22.96 14.26
CA ALA A 410 49.92 24.37 13.97
C ALA A 410 51.01 24.93 13.04
N ALA A 411 52.25 24.44 13.15
CA ALA A 411 53.34 24.79 12.25
C ALA A 411 53.06 24.31 10.81
N GLU A 412 52.63 23.05 10.65
CA GLU A 412 52.26 22.49 9.35
C GLU A 412 51.10 23.26 8.70
N ARG A 413 50.09 23.65 9.49
CA ARG A 413 48.94 24.43 8.99
C ARG A 413 49.28 25.84 8.57
N ARG A 414 50.37 26.41 9.09
CA ARG A 414 50.85 27.73 8.70
C ARG A 414 51.62 27.72 7.38
N GLU A 415 52.31 26.62 7.11
CA GLU A 415 53.13 26.44 5.90
C GLU A 415 52.29 26.09 4.65
N ARG A 416 51.03 25.70 4.86
CA ARG A 416 50.00 25.53 3.83
C ARG A 416 49.22 26.82 3.64
#